data_AF-A0AAD1RIA5-F1
#
_entry.id   AF-A0AAD1RIA5-F1
#
_cell.length_a   1.000
_cell.length_b   1.000
_cell.length_c   1.000
_cell.angle_alpha   90.00
_cell.angle_beta   90.00
_cell.angle_gamma   90.00
#
_symmetry.space_group_name_H-M   'P 1'
#
loop_
_entity.id
_entity.type
_entity.pdbx_description
1 polymer ?
#
loop_
_entity_poly.entity_id
_entity_poly.type
_entity_poly.pdbx_seq_one_letter_code
_entity_poly.pdbx_strand_id
1 'polypeptide(L)' 'MSETETKTKREKFLAEMQKVAAEASKKTPGELVLNYKGVLYPSTICSIETFQALESLEAREDDVIIVTYPKCG' A
#
# COMPACT_ATOMS: atom_id res chain seq x y z
N MET A 1 -23.57 -16.31 -7.01
CA MET A 1 -23.38 -15.74 -5.65
C MET A 1 -22.02 -15.06 -5.45
N SER A 2 -21.17 -14.91 -6.47
CA SER A 2 -19.84 -14.29 -6.40
C SER A 2 -19.78 -12.81 -6.82
N GLU A 3 -20.77 -12.32 -7.59
CA GLU A 3 -20.75 -10.97 -8.16
C GLU A 3 -21.11 -9.86 -7.16
N THR A 4 -22.02 -10.13 -6.21
CA THR A 4 -22.45 -9.15 -5.20
C THR A 4 -21.39 -8.89 -4.12
N GLU A 5 -20.61 -9.89 -3.72
CA GLU A 5 -19.51 -9.70 -2.76
C GLU A 5 -18.34 -8.88 -3.34
N THR A 6 -18.07 -9.04 -4.64
CA THR A 6 -16.97 -8.37 -5.34
C THR A 6 -17.25 -6.87 -5.50
N LYS A 7 -18.51 -6.50 -5.75
CA LYS A 7 -18.95 -5.10 -5.86
C LYS A 7 -18.72 -4.34 -4.56
N THR A 8 -19.06 -4.96 -3.43
CA THR A 8 -18.88 -4.39 -2.08
C THR A 8 -17.41 -4.20 -1.70
N LYS A 9 -16.51 -5.12 -2.10
CA LYS A 9 -15.06 -5.01 -1.82
C LYS A 9 -14.43 -3.82 -2.55
N ARG A 10 -14.80 -3.60 -3.81
CA ARG A 10 -14.32 -2.47 -4.61
C ARG A 10 -14.75 -1.13 -4.01
N GLU A 11 -16.00 -1.01 -3.60
CA GLU A 11 -16.55 0.20 -2.98
C GLU A 11 -15.82 0.54 -1.67
N LYS A 12 -15.58 -0.48 -0.82
CA LYS A 12 -14.78 -0.31 0.42
C LYS A 12 -13.35 0.15 0.12
N PHE A 13 -12.69 -0.44 -0.86
CA PHE A 13 -11.35 -0.03 -1.26
C PHE A 13 -11.33 1.42 -1.76
N LEU A 14 -12.27 1.80 -2.61
CA LEU A 14 -12.39 3.17 -3.11
C LEU A 14 -12.62 4.18 -1.97
N ALA A 15 -13.48 3.84 -1.01
CA ALA A 15 -13.72 4.69 0.16
C ALA A 15 -12.43 4.87 1.00
N GLU A 16 -11.64 3.81 1.18
CA GLU A 16 -10.38 3.91 1.90
C GLU A 16 -9.34 4.75 1.15
N MET A 17 -9.22 4.57 -0.17
CA MET A 17 -8.33 5.38 -0.99
C MET A 17 -8.75 6.86 -1.02
N GLN A 18 -10.05 7.15 -0.95
CA GLN A 18 -10.54 8.53 -0.82
C GLN A 18 -10.12 9.15 0.52
N LYS A 19 -10.15 8.40 1.63
CA LYS A 19 -9.64 8.89 2.93
C LYS A 19 -8.15 9.17 2.87
N VAL A 20 -7.37 8.22 2.35
CA VAL A 20 -5.91 8.37 2.16
C VAL A 20 -5.60 9.60 1.32
N ALA A 21 -6.33 9.83 0.23
CA ALA A 21 -6.16 11.02 -0.61
C ALA A 21 -6.53 12.33 0.12
N ALA A 22 -7.60 12.32 0.93
CA ALA A 22 -8.01 13.46 1.73
C ALA A 22 -7.05 13.78 2.89
N GLU A 23 -6.31 12.80 3.39
CA GLU A 23 -5.24 13.00 4.36
C GLU A 23 -3.96 13.50 3.67
N ALA A 24 -3.63 12.95 2.50
CA ALA A 24 -2.49 13.39 1.70
C ALA A 24 -2.59 14.87 1.30
N SER A 25 -3.78 15.34 0.94
CA SER A 25 -4.00 16.74 0.54
C SER A 25 -3.74 17.77 1.64
N LYS A 26 -3.66 17.34 2.90
CA LYS A 26 -3.38 18.20 4.07
C LYS A 26 -1.89 18.25 4.44
N LYS A 27 -1.06 17.44 3.79
CA LYS A 27 0.38 17.31 4.08
C LYS A 27 1.23 18.08 3.07
N THR A 28 2.41 18.50 3.50
CA THR A 28 3.43 19.07 2.60
C THR A 28 4.10 17.97 1.76
N PRO A 29 4.73 18.30 0.61
CA PRO A 29 5.42 17.31 -0.22
C PRO A 29 6.48 16.49 0.53
N GLY A 30 7.19 17.09 1.50
CA GLY A 30 8.17 16.37 2.33
C GLY A 30 7.52 15.38 3.30
N GLU A 31 6.33 15.67 3.80
CA GLU A 31 5.57 14.79 4.70
C GLU A 31 4.84 13.67 3.96
N LEU A 32 4.70 13.75 2.64
CA LEU A 32 4.09 12.71 1.80
C LEU A 32 5.02 11.53 1.54
N VAL A 33 6.31 11.67 1.84
CA VAL A 33 7.33 10.66 1.61
C VAL A 33 7.97 10.24 2.93
N LEU A 34 8.22 8.94 3.05
CA LEU A 34 9.08 8.38 4.09
C LEU A 34 10.34 7.83 3.41
N ASN A 35 11.50 7.99 4.04
CA ASN A 35 12.74 7.35 3.58
C ASN A 35 12.95 6.03 4.32
N TYR A 36 13.11 4.94 3.59
CA TYR A 36 13.54 3.66 4.13
C TYR A 36 14.72 3.14 3.33
N LYS A 37 15.87 2.97 3.99
CA LYS A 37 17.13 2.50 3.36
C LYS A 37 17.49 3.27 2.07
N GLY A 38 17.22 4.57 2.03
CA GLY A 38 17.53 5.43 0.88
C GLY A 38 16.44 5.51 -0.20
N VAL A 39 15.35 4.73 -0.08
CA VAL A 39 14.22 4.74 -1.03
C VAL A 39 13.04 5.53 -0.45
N LEU A 40 12.36 6.31 -1.29
CA LEU A 40 11.18 7.08 -0.91
C LEU A 40 9.90 6.25 -1.12
N TYR A 41 9.12 6.10 -0.05
CA TYR A 41 7.82 5.44 -0.07
C TYR A 41 6.69 6.41 0.33
N PRO A 42 5.44 6.17 -0.10
CA PRO A 42 4.31 7.01 0.30
C PRO A 42 4.02 6.89 1.80
N SER A 43 4.15 7.98 2.56
CA SER A 43 3.97 8.00 4.02
C SER A 43 2.55 7.74 4.50
N THR A 44 1.57 7.81 3.59
CA THR A 44 0.14 7.66 3.92
C THR A 44 -0.33 6.21 3.89
N ILE A 45 0.43 5.30 3.26
CA ILE A 45 0.08 3.88 3.15
C ILE A 45 1.23 2.93 3.51
N CYS A 46 2.44 3.45 3.69
CA CYS A 46 3.60 2.68 4.13
C CYS A 46 4.07 3.18 5.50
N SER A 47 4.65 2.28 6.29
CA SER A 47 5.23 2.59 7.60
C SER A 47 6.57 1.88 7.77
N ILE A 48 7.47 2.46 8.57
CA ILE A 48 8.81 1.87 8.81
C ILE A 48 8.67 0.53 9.55
N GLU A 49 7.74 0.44 10.49
CA GLU A 49 7.47 -0.75 11.29
C GLU A 49 7.04 -1.92 10.40
N THR A 50 6.22 -1.64 9.37
CA THR A 50 5.79 -2.65 8.41
C THR A 50 6.97 -3.18 7.59
N PHE A 51 7.87 -2.29 7.15
CA PHE A 51 9.06 -2.71 6.42
C PHE A 51 10.05 -3.50 7.27
N GLN A 52 10.19 -3.16 8.56
CA GLN A 52 11.00 -3.94 9.49
C GLN A 52 10.40 -5.33 9.72
N ALA A 53 9.08 -5.44 9.89
CA ALA A 53 8.42 -6.72 10.00
C ALA A 53 8.58 -7.57 8.73
N LEU A 54 8.57 -6.94 7.55
CA LEU A 54 8.78 -7.60 6.25
C LEU A 54 10.15 -8.27 6.13
N GLU A 55 11.17 -7.84 6.88
CA GLU A 55 12.49 -8.49 6.88
C GLU A 55 12.45 -9.90 7.47
N SER A 56 11.44 -10.18 8.30
CA SER A 56 11.17 -11.51 8.86
C SER A 56 10.11 -12.30 8.09
N LEU A 57 9.71 -11.83 6.90
CA LEU A 57 8.75 -12.54 6.06
C LEU A 57 9.34 -13.86 5.56
N GLU A 58 8.74 -14.97 5.97
CA GLU A 58 9.10 -16.31 5.49
C GLU A 58 8.22 -16.68 4.29
N ALA A 59 8.84 -16.87 3.13
CA ALA A 59 8.17 -17.38 1.94
C ALA A 59 8.14 -18.92 1.96
N ARG A 60 7.01 -19.51 1.53
CA ARG A 60 6.91 -20.95 1.30
C ARG A 60 7.39 -21.31 -0.10
N GLU A 61 7.71 -22.57 -0.31
CA GLU A 61 8.21 -23.07 -1.59
C GLU A 61 7.21 -22.88 -2.75
N ASP A 62 5.92 -22.84 -2.44
CA ASP A 62 4.82 -22.68 -3.39
C ASP A 62 4.28 -21.24 -3.52
N ASP A 63 4.85 -20.28 -2.77
CA ASP A 63 4.42 -18.88 -2.86
C ASP A 63 4.94 -18.22 -4.16
N VAL A 64 4.06 -17.45 -4.83
CA VAL A 64 4.41 -16.67 -6.03
C VAL A 64 4.37 -15.18 -5.70
N ILE A 65 5.50 -14.49 -5.89
CA ILE A 65 5.63 -13.05 -5.64
C ILE A 65 5.62 -12.31 -6.98
N ILE A 66 4.68 -11.37 -7.14
CA ILE A 66 4.63 -10.45 -8.28
C ILE A 66 5.32 -9.14 -7.88
N VAL A 67 6.40 -8.82 -8.57
CA VAL A 67 7.18 -7.59 -8.32
C VAL A 67 6.97 -6.63 -9.49
N THR A 68 6.46 -5.43 -9.20
CA THR A 68 6.27 -4.36 -10.19
C THR A 68 6.66 -3.02 -9.61
N TYR A 69 7.09 -2.11 -10.47
CA TYR A 69 7.12 -0.70 -10.13
C TYR A 69 5.68 -0.15 -10.20
N PRO A 70 5.28 0.79 -9.32
CA PRO A 70 3.95 1.36 -9.37
C PRO A 70 3.58 1.83 -10.78
N LYS A 71 2.37 1.49 -11.23
CA LYS A 71 1.80 1.82 -12.54
C LYS A 71 2.31 0.97 -13.73
N CYS A 72 3.07 -0.10 -13.51
CA CYS A 72 3.49 -1.02 -14.57
C CYS A 72 2.50 -2.16 -14.87
N GLY A 73 1.26 -2.11 -14.38
CA GLY A 73 0.19 -3.08 -14.62
C GLY A 73 -1.18 -2.53 -14.25
#